data_AF-A0A352R3B2-F1
#
_entry.id   AF-A0A352R3B2-F1
#
_cell.length_a   1.000
_cell.length_b   1.000
_cell.length_c   1.000
_cell.angle_alpha   90.00
_cell.angle_beta   90.00
_cell.angle_gamma   90.00
#
_symmetry.space_group_name_H-M   'P 1'
#
loop_
_entity.id
_entity.type
_entity.pdbx_description
1 polymer ?
#
loop_
_entity_poly.entity_id
_entity_poly.type
_entity_poly.pdbx_seq_one_letter_code
_entity_poly.pdbx_strand_id
1 'polypeptide(L)'
;MELLQEYGLFLAKAVTVVVAIGVIIGLVAMAGQAKRASKQGFIQVRKYNDDITNMGETIENLTMDKFQLKQRRKAQQKKQKQELKQAKQEAKKSKVAKEENTDDVKAQHYVLDFDGDIRASEVDKLRMEISAILAVANKQDEIIVRLESAGGMVHSYGLAASQLARIREADLNLTICIDKVA
;
A
#
# COMPACT_ATOMS: atom_id res chain seq x y z
N MET A 1 -68.96 15.41 17.79
CA MET A 1 -68.09 15.50 16.59
C MET A 1 -66.80 16.28 16.86
N GLU A 2 -66.76 17.23 17.81
CA GLU A 2 -65.55 18.01 18.11
C GLU A 2 -64.44 17.24 18.85
N LEU A 3 -64.78 16.38 19.81
CA LEU A 3 -63.80 15.56 20.56
C LEU A 3 -62.97 14.62 19.68
N LEU A 4 -63.52 14.10 18.58
CA LEU A 4 -62.80 13.23 17.65
C LEU A 4 -61.84 14.03 16.76
N GLN A 5 -62.19 15.28 16.44
CA GLN A 5 -61.34 16.19 15.66
C GLN A 5 -60.19 16.75 16.50
N GLU A 6 -60.43 17.11 17.75
CA GLU A 6 -59.38 17.55 18.68
C GLU A 6 -58.38 16.44 18.97
N TYR A 7 -58.86 15.20 19.17
CA TYR A 7 -57.99 14.05 19.38
C TYR A 7 -57.20 13.68 18.11
N GLY A 8 -57.83 13.77 16.93
CA GLY A 8 -57.16 13.59 15.65
C GLY A 8 -56.06 14.63 15.38
N LEU A 9 -56.29 15.89 15.76
CA LEU A 9 -55.31 16.96 15.63
C LEU A 9 -54.13 16.78 16.61
N PHE A 10 -54.40 16.33 17.83
CA PHE A 10 -53.35 16.00 18.81
C PHE A 10 -52.50 14.81 18.33
N LEU A 11 -53.14 13.77 17.80
CA LEU A 11 -52.46 12.61 17.23
C LEU A 11 -51.57 13.02 16.04
N ALA A 12 -52.09 13.83 15.11
CA ALA A 12 -51.33 14.34 13.98
C ALA A 12 -50.10 15.14 14.44
N LYS A 13 -50.24 16.03 15.43
CA LYS A 13 -49.11 16.77 16.00
C LYS A 13 -48.08 15.84 16.64
N ALA A 14 -48.49 14.87 17.45
CA ALA A 14 -47.57 13.91 18.07
C ALA A 14 -46.80 13.10 17.01
N VAL A 15 -47.49 12.62 15.97
CA VAL A 15 -46.86 11.90 14.85
C VAL A 15 -45.86 12.80 14.11
N THR A 16 -46.21 14.06 13.83
CA THR A 16 -45.28 14.97 13.13
C THR A 16 -44.01 15.25 13.93
N VAL A 17 -44.08 15.32 15.27
CA VAL A 17 -42.89 15.48 16.12
C VAL A 17 -42.00 14.24 16.07
N VAL A 18 -42.60 13.04 16.16
CA VAL A 18 -41.84 11.78 16.08
C VAL A 18 -41.17 11.63 14.71
N VAL A 19 -41.88 11.96 13.63
CA VAL A 19 -41.32 11.93 12.27
C VAL A 19 -40.19 12.96 12.12
N ALA A 20 -40.36 14.19 12.61
CA ALA A 20 -39.34 15.22 12.55
C ALA A 20 -38.06 14.81 13.29
N ILE A 21 -38.18 14.22 14.48
CA ILE A 21 -37.04 13.68 15.26
C ILE A 21 -36.38 12.53 14.48
N GLY A 22 -37.17 11.62 13.91
CA GLY A 22 -36.65 10.51 13.10
C GLY A 22 -35.85 10.99 11.89
N VAL A 23 -36.32 12.03 11.19
CA VAL A 23 -35.61 12.65 10.06
C VAL A 23 -34.29 13.28 10.50
N ILE A 24 -34.28 14.00 11.63
CA ILE A 24 -33.04 14.62 12.16
C ILE A 24 -32.02 13.55 12.53
N ILE A 25 -32.43 12.48 13.22
CA ILE A 25 -31.54 11.36 13.57
C ILE A 25 -31.01 10.67 12.30
N GLY A 26 -31.88 10.46 11.30
CA GLY A 26 -31.50 9.89 10.01
C GLY A 26 -30.43 10.72 9.28
N LEU A 27 -30.60 12.04 9.24
CA LEU A 27 -29.62 12.95 8.62
C LEU A 27 -28.26 12.93 9.33
N VAL A 28 -28.25 12.92 10.67
CA VAL A 28 -27.01 12.85 11.46
C VAL A 28 -26.31 11.50 11.26
N ALA A 29 -27.05 10.39 11.21
CA ALA A 29 -26.51 9.06 10.96
C ALA A 29 -25.87 8.94 9.57
N MET A 30 -26.53 9.47 8.52
CA MET A 30 -25.99 9.47 7.15
C MET A 30 -24.72 10.33 7.03
N ALA A 31 -24.68 11.50 7.67
CA ALA A 31 -23.48 12.34 7.70
C ALA A 31 -22.29 11.65 8.40
N GLY A 32 -22.55 10.84 9.43
CA GLY A 32 -21.53 10.04 10.11
C GLY A 32 -20.98 8.89 9.27
N GLN A 33 -21.80 8.26 8.43
CA GLN A 33 -21.36 7.17 7.55
C GLN A 33 -20.56 7.65 6.33
N ALA A 34 -20.91 8.81 5.75
CA ALA A 34 -20.19 9.38 4.60
C ALA A 34 -18.70 9.66 4.92
N LYS A 35 -18.39 10.09 6.14
CA LYS A 35 -16.99 10.28 6.60
C LYS A 35 -16.21 8.98 6.79
N ARG A 36 -16.88 7.83 6.96
CA ARG A 36 -16.21 6.52 7.08
C ARG A 36 -15.94 5.90 5.72
N ALA A 37 -16.77 6.16 4.72
CA ALA A 37 -16.62 5.61 3.38
C ALA A 37 -15.36 6.12 2.65
N SER A 38 -14.87 7.33 2.97
CA SER A 38 -13.66 7.89 2.36
C SER A 38 -12.34 7.28 2.85
N LYS A 39 -12.37 6.27 3.72
CA LYS A 39 -11.15 5.61 4.24
C LYS A 39 -10.67 4.41 3.42
N GLN A 40 -11.37 4.02 2.36
CA GLN A 40 -10.91 2.95 1.48
C GLN A 40 -9.94 3.53 0.44
N GLY A 41 -8.70 3.75 0.86
CA GLY A 41 -7.59 3.91 -0.08
C GLY A 41 -7.30 2.58 -0.78
N PHE A 42 -6.99 2.61 -2.07
CA PHE A 42 -6.50 1.44 -2.80
C PHE A 42 -4.96 1.48 -2.83
N ILE A 43 -4.32 0.32 -2.74
CA ILE A 43 -2.87 0.19 -2.88
C ILE A 43 -2.59 -0.37 -4.27
N GLN A 44 -1.82 0.37 -5.07
CA GLN A 44 -1.36 -0.09 -6.36
C GLN A 44 0.07 -0.61 -6.23
N VAL A 45 0.26 -1.92 -6.39
CA VAL A 45 1.59 -2.55 -6.38
C VAL A 45 2.05 -2.75 -7.82
N ARG A 46 3.25 -2.26 -8.15
CA ARG A 46 3.90 -2.50 -9.45
C ARG A 46 5.17 -3.33 -9.27
N LYS A 47 5.33 -4.36 -10.11
CA LYS A 47 6.49 -5.25 -10.08
C LYS A 47 7.52 -4.82 -11.12
N TYR A 48 8.46 -3.98 -10.71
CA TYR A 48 9.51 -3.44 -11.58
C TYR A 48 10.39 -4.52 -12.24
N ASN A 49 10.57 -5.68 -11.60
CA ASN A 49 11.34 -6.77 -12.20
C ASN A 49 10.79 -7.23 -13.54
N ASP A 50 9.46 -7.25 -13.71
CA ASP A 50 8.84 -7.72 -14.95
C ASP A 50 9.05 -6.69 -16.07
N ASP A 51 8.90 -5.40 -15.75
CA ASP A 51 9.13 -4.30 -16.70
C ASP A 51 10.58 -4.28 -17.19
N ILE A 52 11.56 -4.39 -16.27
CA ILE A 52 12.98 -4.42 -16.61
C ILE A 52 13.30 -5.66 -17.46
N THR A 53 12.72 -6.81 -17.13
CA THR A 53 12.92 -8.05 -17.91
C THR A 53 12.40 -7.89 -19.33
N ASN A 54 11.18 -7.33 -19.49
CA ASN A 54 10.58 -7.08 -20.81
C ASN A 54 11.38 -6.09 -21.66
N MET A 55 11.90 -5.02 -21.05
CA MET A 55 12.78 -4.06 -21.73
C MET A 55 14.08 -4.73 -22.19
N GLY A 56 14.70 -5.52 -21.31
CA GLY A 56 15.90 -6.29 -21.62
C GLY A 56 15.69 -7.25 -22.78
N GLU A 57 14.59 -8.02 -22.76
CA GLU A 57 14.25 -8.92 -23.86
C GLU A 57 14.06 -8.19 -25.19
N THR A 58 13.46 -7.00 -25.17
CA THR A 58 13.27 -6.18 -26.37
C THR A 58 14.61 -5.76 -26.99
N ILE A 59 15.54 -5.26 -26.16
CA ILE A 59 16.88 -4.86 -26.62
C ILE A 59 17.65 -6.08 -27.15
N GLU A 60 17.57 -7.21 -26.46
CA GLU A 60 18.21 -8.45 -26.86
C GLU A 60 17.71 -8.93 -28.23
N ASN A 61 16.39 -8.90 -28.45
CA ASN A 61 15.80 -9.32 -29.72
C ASN A 61 16.25 -8.45 -30.91
N LEU A 62 16.56 -7.17 -30.66
CA LEU A 62 17.02 -6.24 -31.70
C LEU A 62 18.53 -6.29 -31.94
N THR A 63 19.31 -6.67 -30.93
CA THR A 63 20.78 -6.62 -30.97
C THR A 63 21.42 -7.98 -31.27
N MET A 64 20.75 -9.09 -30.92
CA MET A 64 21.31 -10.45 -31.04
C MET A 64 20.77 -11.20 -32.27
N ASP A 65 21.62 -12.04 -32.86
CA ASP A 65 21.22 -12.93 -33.95
C ASP A 65 20.35 -14.11 -33.45
N LYS A 66 19.53 -14.71 -34.32
CA LYS A 66 18.57 -15.78 -33.99
C LYS A 66 19.21 -16.96 -33.26
N PHE A 67 20.45 -17.29 -33.58
CA PHE A 67 21.19 -18.37 -32.93
C PHE A 67 21.55 -18.02 -31.47
N GLN A 68 22.01 -16.78 -31.23
CA GLN A 68 22.35 -16.30 -29.89
C GLN A 68 21.12 -16.21 -29.00
N LEU A 69 20.00 -15.70 -29.53
CA LEU A 69 18.72 -15.67 -28.81
C LEU A 69 18.27 -17.07 -28.39
N LYS A 70 18.38 -18.07 -29.28
CA LYS A 70 18.02 -19.46 -28.97
C LYS A 70 18.90 -20.07 -27.89
N GLN A 71 20.21 -19.77 -27.89
CA GLN A 71 21.11 -20.21 -26.83
C GLN A 71 20.77 -19.57 -25.48
N ARG A 72 20.53 -18.26 -25.48
CA ARG A 72 20.21 -17.52 -24.26
C ARG A 72 18.88 -17.96 -23.63
N ARG A 73 17.83 -18.13 -24.43
CA ARG A 73 16.54 -18.68 -23.97
C ARG A 73 16.70 -20.08 -23.38
N LYS A 74 17.50 -20.95 -24.00
CA LYS A 74 17.79 -22.29 -23.44
C LYS A 74 18.53 -22.20 -22.09
N ALA A 75 19.47 -21.26 -21.95
CA ALA A 75 20.18 -21.05 -20.71
C ALA A 75 19.26 -20.50 -19.60
N GLN A 76 18.41 -19.51 -19.91
CA GLN A 76 17.40 -18.97 -18.99
C GLN A 76 16.40 -20.06 -18.55
N GLN A 77 15.88 -20.86 -19.49
CA GLN A 77 14.99 -21.97 -19.16
C GLN A 77 15.65 -23.01 -18.26
N LYS A 78 16.95 -23.28 -18.44
CA LYS A 78 17.70 -24.17 -17.55
C LYS A 78 17.84 -23.57 -16.15
N LYS A 79 18.18 -22.28 -16.04
CA LYS A 79 18.26 -21.56 -14.76
C LYS A 79 16.92 -21.55 -14.02
N GLN A 80 15.84 -21.14 -14.69
CA GLN A 80 14.49 -21.16 -14.10
C GLN A 80 14.07 -22.56 -13.64
N LYS A 81 14.39 -23.61 -14.42
CA LYS A 81 14.13 -25.00 -14.00
C LYS A 81 14.96 -25.43 -12.78
N GLN A 82 16.17 -24.91 -12.63
CA GLN A 82 17.01 -25.17 -11.45
C GLN A 82 16.47 -24.43 -10.23
N GLU A 83 16.16 -23.14 -10.37
CA GLU A 83 15.56 -22.30 -9.32
C GLU A 83 14.22 -22.88 -8.85
N LEU A 84 13.34 -23.30 -9.77
CA LEU A 84 12.06 -23.94 -9.43
C LEU A 84 12.25 -25.28 -8.71
N LYS A 85 13.32 -26.03 -9.00
CA LYS A 85 13.64 -27.28 -8.30
C LYS A 85 14.17 -27.00 -6.90
N GLN A 86 15.03 -26.00 -6.75
CA GLN A 86 15.56 -25.55 -5.46
C GLN A 86 14.43 -25.01 -4.58
N ALA A 87 13.61 -24.09 -5.09
CA ALA A 87 12.44 -23.56 -4.39
C ALA A 87 11.45 -24.66 -3.98
N LYS A 88 11.25 -25.70 -4.78
CA LYS A 88 10.41 -26.87 -4.42
C LYS A 88 11.05 -27.76 -3.35
N GLN A 89 12.37 -27.87 -3.33
CA GLN A 89 13.09 -28.63 -2.30
C GLN A 89 13.10 -27.86 -0.98
N GLU A 90 13.34 -26.56 -1.03
CA GLU A 90 13.25 -25.64 0.11
C GLU A 90 11.83 -25.61 0.69
N ALA A 91 10.79 -25.46 -0.16
CA ALA A 91 9.39 -25.53 0.26
C ALA A 91 8.97 -26.88 0.88
N LYS A 92 9.68 -27.98 0.56
CA LYS A 92 9.46 -29.29 1.18
C LYS A 92 10.20 -29.41 2.52
N LYS A 93 11.38 -28.81 2.66
CA LYS A 93 12.14 -28.75 3.93
C LYS A 93 11.48 -27.81 4.94
N SER A 94 10.95 -26.67 4.50
CA SER A 94 10.28 -25.68 5.35
C SER A 94 8.87 -26.10 5.83
N LYS A 95 8.30 -27.19 5.29
CA LYS A 95 7.10 -27.83 5.89
C LYS A 95 7.41 -28.62 7.18
N VAL A 96 8.67 -28.96 7.45
CA VAL A 96 9.10 -29.69 8.65
C VAL A 96 9.67 -28.76 9.72
N ALA A 97 10.19 -27.58 9.34
CA ALA A 97 10.85 -26.62 10.24
C ALA A 97 10.03 -25.33 10.41
N LYS A 98 8.72 -25.45 10.63
CA LYS A 98 7.80 -24.30 10.64
C LYS A 98 7.80 -23.47 11.93
N GLU A 99 8.69 -23.75 12.88
CA GLU A 99 8.67 -23.07 14.19
C GLU A 99 9.80 -22.07 14.45
N GLU A 100 10.93 -22.03 13.72
CA GLU A 100 12.03 -21.15 14.17
C GLU A 100 12.86 -20.39 13.13
N ASN A 101 12.70 -20.56 11.81
CA ASN A 101 13.55 -19.82 10.86
C ASN A 101 12.75 -19.16 9.73
N THR A 102 12.49 -17.86 9.90
CA THR A 102 11.98 -16.93 8.88
C THR A 102 13.09 -16.40 7.95
N ASP A 103 14.29 -16.98 8.00
CA ASP A 103 15.49 -16.42 7.35
C ASP A 103 15.72 -16.84 5.89
N ASP A 104 14.90 -17.74 5.34
CA ASP A 104 15.03 -18.21 3.95
C ASP A 104 14.07 -17.51 2.96
N VAL A 105 13.38 -16.44 3.40
CA VAL A 105 12.54 -15.63 2.51
C VAL A 105 13.45 -14.66 1.75
N LYS A 106 13.53 -14.82 0.43
CA LYS A 106 14.29 -13.94 -0.45
C LYS A 106 13.95 -12.47 -0.14
N ALA A 107 14.95 -11.70 0.29
CA ALA A 107 14.84 -10.27 0.58
C ALA A 107 14.12 -9.52 -0.56
N GLN A 108 13.01 -8.89 -0.22
CA GLN A 108 12.26 -8.01 -1.12
C GLN A 108 12.72 -6.58 -0.94
N HIS A 109 12.68 -5.82 -2.04
CA HIS A 109 12.97 -4.39 -2.03
C HIS A 109 11.67 -3.65 -2.34
N TYR A 110 11.25 -2.76 -1.44
CA TYR A 110 10.06 -1.94 -1.62
C TYR A 110 10.48 -0.54 -1.99
N VAL A 111 9.97 -0.03 -3.12
CA VAL A 111 10.25 1.34 -3.58
C VAL A 111 9.03 2.21 -3.31
N LEU A 112 9.24 3.30 -2.57
CA LEU A 112 8.25 4.32 -2.26
C LEU A 112 8.66 5.65 -2.88
N ASP A 113 7.69 6.38 -3.43
CA ASP A 113 7.90 7.71 -3.98
C ASP A 113 7.33 8.75 -3.03
N PHE A 114 8.16 9.69 -2.58
CA PHE A 114 7.75 10.82 -1.76
C PHE A 114 8.06 12.15 -2.45
N ASP A 115 7.01 12.76 -2.99
CA ASP A 115 7.03 14.11 -3.56
C ASP A 115 6.55 15.11 -2.49
N GLY A 116 7.50 15.81 -1.89
CA GLY A 116 7.26 16.73 -0.78
C GLY A 116 6.97 18.14 -1.28
N ASP A 117 5.72 18.58 -1.11
CA ASP A 117 5.32 19.98 -1.29
C ASP A 117 5.47 20.80 0.00
N ILE A 118 5.27 22.12 -0.08
CA ILE A 118 5.38 23.03 1.07
C ILE A 118 4.46 22.61 2.24
N ARG A 119 3.36 21.94 1.95
CA ARG A 119 2.33 21.50 2.90
C ARG A 119 2.54 20.07 3.41
N ALA A 120 3.50 19.33 2.87
CA ALA A 120 3.70 17.90 3.04
C ALA A 120 2.40 17.09 2.83
N SER A 121 1.67 17.38 1.74
CA SER A 121 0.37 16.76 1.44
C SER A 121 0.45 15.24 1.21
N GLU A 122 1.57 14.73 0.70
CA GLU A 122 1.79 13.29 0.45
C GLU A 122 2.12 12.49 1.73
N VAL A 123 2.23 13.12 2.91
CA VAL A 123 2.58 12.40 4.15
C VAL A 123 1.52 11.38 4.57
N ASP A 124 0.24 11.67 4.33
CA ASP A 124 -0.84 10.73 4.63
C ASP A 124 -0.75 9.46 3.75
N LYS A 125 -0.36 9.62 2.49
CA LYS A 125 -0.12 8.52 1.57
C LYS A 125 1.11 7.71 2.01
N LEU A 126 2.23 8.38 2.28
CA LEU A 126 3.45 7.74 2.79
C LEU A 126 3.15 6.93 4.08
N ARG A 127 2.36 7.50 4.99
CA ARG A 127 1.93 6.82 6.22
C ARG A 127 1.17 5.52 5.93
N MET A 128 0.26 5.53 4.97
CA MET A 128 -0.53 4.35 4.59
C MET A 128 0.34 3.30 3.90
N GLU A 129 1.22 3.71 3.00
CA GLU A 129 2.15 2.83 2.29
C GLU A 129 3.13 2.14 3.26
N ILE A 130 3.75 2.90 4.17
CA ILE A 130 4.62 2.36 5.22
C ILE A 130 3.85 1.39 6.12
N SER A 131 2.63 1.73 6.52
CA SER A 131 1.82 0.84 7.37
C SER A 131 1.46 -0.47 6.65
N ALA A 132 1.25 -0.43 5.33
CA ALA A 132 1.00 -1.62 4.53
C ALA A 132 2.26 -2.48 4.38
N ILE A 133 3.43 -1.87 4.15
CA ILE A 133 4.69 -2.61 4.03
C ILE A 133 5.06 -3.24 5.37
N LEU A 134 4.98 -2.49 6.48
CA LEU A 134 5.28 -3.01 7.82
C LEU A 134 4.40 -4.21 8.23
N ALA A 135 3.22 -4.37 7.64
CA ALA A 135 2.35 -5.50 7.92
C ALA A 135 2.80 -6.81 7.24
N VAL A 136 3.67 -6.74 6.23
CA VAL A 136 4.06 -7.89 5.39
C VAL A 136 5.59 -8.06 5.27
N ALA A 137 6.37 -7.02 5.58
CA ALA A 137 7.82 -7.03 5.45
C ALA A 137 8.49 -7.96 6.47
N ASN A 138 9.56 -8.62 6.02
CA ASN A 138 10.46 -9.41 6.85
C ASN A 138 11.70 -8.59 7.21
N LYS A 139 12.43 -9.01 8.24
CA LYS A 139 13.66 -8.33 8.71
C LYS A 139 14.75 -8.16 7.65
N GLN A 140 14.76 -9.02 6.65
CA GLN A 140 15.74 -8.98 5.55
C GLN A 140 15.33 -8.06 4.40
N ASP A 141 14.10 -7.54 4.42
CA ASP A 141 13.60 -6.67 3.37
C ASP A 141 14.17 -5.24 3.51
N GLU A 142 14.30 -4.55 2.37
CA GLU A 142 14.79 -3.18 2.30
C GLU A 142 13.68 -2.24 1.79
N ILE A 143 13.51 -1.10 2.45
CA ILE A 143 12.61 -0.04 2.01
C ILE A 143 13.46 1.11 1.44
N ILE A 144 13.23 1.41 0.17
CA ILE A 144 13.87 2.48 -0.58
C ILE A 144 12.85 3.59 -0.76
N VAL A 145 13.15 4.79 -0.25
CA VAL A 145 12.30 5.96 -0.43
C VAL A 145 12.98 6.93 -1.38
N ARG A 146 12.35 7.19 -2.51
CA ARG A 146 12.78 8.22 -3.46
C ARG A 146 12.18 9.55 -3.03
N LEU A 147 13.05 10.41 -2.51
CA LEU A 147 12.74 11.72 -1.97
C LEU A 147 12.96 12.79 -3.04
N GLU A 148 11.89 13.52 -3.35
CA GLU A 148 11.95 14.77 -4.08
C GLU A 148 11.20 15.82 -3.27
N SER A 149 11.90 16.78 -2.69
CA SER A 149 11.27 17.86 -1.91
C SER A 149 12.12 19.12 -1.92
N ALA A 150 11.49 20.26 -2.20
CA ALA A 150 12.12 21.57 -2.06
C ALA A 150 12.09 22.10 -0.60
N GLY A 151 11.59 21.29 0.33
CA GLY A 151 11.32 21.68 1.71
C GLY A 151 9.98 22.41 1.89
N GLY A 152 9.79 23.00 3.07
CA GLY A 152 8.55 23.67 3.42
C GLY A 152 8.41 23.93 4.92
N MET A 153 7.18 23.88 5.43
CA MET A 153 6.92 24.16 6.85
C MET A 153 7.46 23.04 7.75
N VAL A 154 8.30 23.40 8.73
CA VAL A 154 9.00 22.45 9.63
C VAL A 154 8.05 21.46 10.31
N HIS A 155 6.86 21.91 10.74
CA HIS A 155 5.89 21.04 11.42
C HIS A 155 5.35 19.92 10.51
N SER A 156 5.19 20.18 9.21
CA SER A 156 4.62 19.23 8.26
C SER A 156 5.60 18.08 7.99
N TYR A 157 6.89 18.40 7.92
CA TYR A 157 7.96 17.43 7.69
C TYR A 157 8.32 16.63 8.94
N GLY A 158 8.05 17.16 10.15
CA GLY A 158 8.17 16.38 11.39
C GLY A 158 7.29 15.12 11.38
N LEU A 159 6.09 15.21 10.79
CA LEU A 159 5.23 14.05 10.62
C LEU A 159 5.84 13.04 9.63
N ALA A 160 6.38 13.51 8.50
CA ALA A 160 7.07 12.64 7.53
C ALA A 160 8.27 11.91 8.17
N ALA A 161 9.09 12.64 8.92
CA ALA A 161 10.23 12.09 9.66
C ALA A 161 9.80 11.01 10.67
N SER A 162 8.67 11.22 11.36
CA SER A 162 8.11 10.20 12.26
C SER A 162 7.69 8.92 11.53
N GLN A 163 7.21 9.04 10.28
CA GLN A 163 6.83 7.85 9.50
C GLN A 163 8.07 7.06 9.07
N LEU A 164 9.16 7.74 8.68
CA LEU A 164 10.44 7.09 8.38
C LEU A 164 11.07 6.46 9.63
N ALA A 165 10.93 7.10 10.80
CA ALA A 165 11.41 6.55 12.07
C ALA A 165 10.76 5.20 12.40
N ARG A 166 9.46 5.02 12.10
CA ARG A 166 8.74 3.74 12.29
C ARG A 166 9.39 2.57 11.53
N ILE A 167 10.00 2.83 10.38
CA ILE A 167 10.72 1.80 9.61
C ILE A 167 11.96 1.35 10.37
N ARG A 168 12.73 2.31 10.90
CA ARG A 168 13.94 2.03 11.69
C ARG A 168 13.60 1.34 13.02
N GLU A 169 12.53 1.76 13.67
CA GLU A 169 12.01 1.12 14.90
C GLU A 169 11.56 -0.33 14.65
N ALA A 170 11.13 -0.65 13.43
CA ALA A 170 10.78 -2.00 13.01
C ALA A 170 12.00 -2.87 12.64
N ASP A 171 13.23 -2.38 12.84
CA ASP A 171 14.48 -3.12 12.55
C ASP A 171 14.62 -3.47 11.05
N LEU A 172 14.09 -2.61 10.16
CA LEU A 172 14.18 -2.75 8.72
C LEU A 172 15.23 -1.82 8.12
N ASN A 173 15.85 -2.25 7.03
CA ASN A 173 16.78 -1.41 6.27
C ASN A 173 16.02 -0.30 5.55
N LEU A 174 16.41 0.95 5.81
CA LEU A 174 15.85 2.14 5.18
C LEU A 174 16.93 2.88 4.38
N THR A 175 16.72 2.95 3.07
CA THR A 175 17.58 3.69 2.15
C THR A 175 16.82 4.88 1.57
N ILE A 176 17.41 6.07 1.65
CA ILE A 176 16.82 7.30 1.08
C ILE A 176 17.60 7.65 -0.19
N CYS A 177 16.90 7.72 -1.32
CA CYS A 177 17.43 8.15 -2.60
C CYS A 177 16.92 9.55 -2.93
N ILE A 178 17.82 10.52 -3.09
CA ILE A 178 17.45 11.89 -3.47
C ILE A 178 17.37 11.93 -5.01
N ASP A 179 16.19 12.23 -5.56
CA ASP A 179 16.01 12.33 -7.02
C ASP A 179 16.50 13.69 -7.54
N LYS A 180 15.86 14.79 -7.07
CA LYS A 180 16.23 16.16 -7.49
C LYS A 180 16.70 17.06 -6.37
N VAL A 181 15.93 17.15 -5.28
CA VAL A 181 16.17 18.06 -4.14
C VAL A 181 15.71 17.37 -2.86
N ALA A 182 16.42 17.61 -1.75
CA ALA A 182 16.08 17.13 -0.41
C ALA A 182 16.55 18.10 0.67
#